data_AF-C5FW31-F1
#
_entry.id   AF-C5FW31-F1
#
_cell.length_a   1.000
_cell.length_b   1.000
_cell.length_c   1.000
_cell.angle_alpha   90.00
_cell.angle_beta   90.00
_cell.angle_gamma   90.00
#
_symmetry.space_group_name_H-M   'P 1'
#
loop_
_entity.id
_entity.type
_entity.pdbx_description
1 polymer ?
#
loop_
_entity_poly.entity_id
_entity_poly.type
_entity_poly.pdbx_seq_one_letter_code
_entity_poly.pdbx_strand_id
1 'polypeptide(L)'
;MTRYKGINALYKPLSTSPSKSFDGASSPQEIRILPAVIGILKGAKFRAHVVEDFGPRVVMGEALWNNPSVDYDRKQPSRHSRRYLEQSIDHPEIYAHMPPGPYKDVEEFEAKYIQGTVYSDKTKTVFAIIDRTKAGLEEDGGALAGIVSYTNASVANQLLEIAFLVVLPAFQRTHVTTHAVGLLLQYALDAPDCNDPQKGGLGLRKVLWQTGTTNAASRATAKKMGFEQEGILRWDRVYYDAVPMKKESNGRRMPEHGDERHLGRDTVFFGLCWDEWHDGKKQMVQQRMEHFLQ
;
A
#
# COMPACT_ATOMS: atom_id res chain seq x y z
N MET A 1 -13.91 34.12 -51.76
CA MET A 1 -13.84 33.13 -50.65
C MET A 1 -14.63 33.66 -49.47
N THR A 2 -15.20 32.78 -48.65
CA THR A 2 -16.59 32.93 -48.16
C THR A 2 -16.72 33.64 -46.80
N ARG A 3 -17.76 34.49 -46.65
CA ARG A 3 -18.21 35.09 -45.39
C ARG A 3 -19.29 34.23 -44.73
N TYR A 4 -19.31 34.17 -43.38
CA TYR A 4 -20.52 34.14 -42.53
C TYR A 4 -20.13 34.80 -41.19
N LYS A 5 -20.62 35.98 -40.80
CA LYS A 5 -21.98 36.37 -40.34
C LYS A 5 -22.48 35.50 -39.18
N GLY A 6 -22.59 36.10 -37.99
CA GLY A 6 -23.00 35.43 -36.74
C GLY A 6 -24.48 35.64 -36.37
N ILE A 7 -24.81 35.34 -35.12
CA ILE A 7 -26.14 35.51 -34.50
C ILE A 7 -25.95 36.20 -33.14
N ASN A 8 -26.82 37.16 -32.82
CA ASN A 8 -26.81 37.93 -31.58
C ASN A 8 -28.27 38.23 -31.19
N ALA A 9 -28.84 37.47 -30.23
CA ALA A 9 -30.23 37.53 -29.75
C ALA A 9 -30.44 36.39 -28.72
N LEU A 10 -31.13 36.49 -27.58
CA LEU A 10 -31.73 37.63 -26.86
C LEU A 10 -31.54 37.40 -25.34
N TYR A 11 -31.39 38.47 -24.56
CA TYR A 11 -31.74 38.45 -23.12
C TYR A 11 -32.54 39.72 -22.78
N LYS A 12 -33.80 39.54 -22.36
CA LYS A 12 -34.60 40.59 -21.71
C LYS A 12 -34.28 40.59 -20.21
N PRO A 13 -34.16 41.76 -19.55
CA PRO A 13 -34.24 41.83 -18.11
C PRO A 13 -35.72 41.80 -17.66
N LEU A 14 -36.01 41.08 -16.58
CA LEU A 14 -37.22 41.26 -15.77
C LEU A 14 -36.80 41.50 -14.32
N SER A 15 -37.48 42.45 -13.68
CA SER A 15 -37.16 42.96 -12.35
C SER A 15 -38.23 42.59 -11.31
N THR A 16 -37.94 42.86 -10.04
CA THR A 16 -38.81 42.85 -8.84
C THR A 16 -39.30 41.50 -8.28
N SER A 17 -38.47 40.90 -7.39
CA SER A 17 -38.69 40.64 -5.93
C SER A 17 -40.09 40.30 -5.35
N PRO A 18 -40.20 39.63 -4.16
CA PRO A 18 -39.23 38.76 -3.44
C PRO A 18 -39.84 37.45 -2.84
N SER A 19 -38.97 36.68 -2.15
CA SER A 19 -39.28 35.60 -1.18
C SER A 19 -39.75 34.22 -1.70
N LYS A 20 -38.88 33.22 -1.51
CA LYS A 20 -39.08 32.12 -0.55
C LYS A 20 -37.76 31.37 -0.35
N SER A 21 -37.42 31.09 0.91
CA SER A 21 -36.23 30.32 1.30
C SER A 21 -36.37 28.85 0.89
N PHE A 22 -35.34 28.31 0.25
CA PHE A 22 -35.10 26.87 0.17
C PHE A 22 -33.66 26.62 0.59
N ASP A 23 -33.49 26.17 1.83
CA ASP A 23 -32.29 25.45 2.27
C ASP A 23 -32.18 24.14 1.49
N GLY A 24 -30.96 23.71 1.16
CA GLY A 24 -30.74 22.39 0.54
C GLY A 24 -29.83 22.39 -0.68
N ALA A 25 -28.59 22.86 -0.53
CA ALA A 25 -27.50 22.52 -1.45
C ALA A 25 -26.29 22.01 -0.64
N SER A 26 -26.31 20.72 -0.32
CA SER A 26 -25.18 20.03 0.27
C SER A 26 -23.97 20.11 -0.67
N SER A 27 -22.82 20.50 -0.13
CA SER A 27 -21.54 20.43 -0.84
C SER A 27 -21.24 19.00 -1.32
N PRO A 28 -20.39 18.82 -2.35
CA PRO A 28 -19.87 17.50 -2.70
C PRO A 28 -19.26 16.86 -1.45
N GLN A 29 -19.70 15.65 -1.10
CA GLN A 29 -19.22 14.96 0.09
C GLN A 29 -17.72 14.66 -0.07
N GLU A 30 -16.89 15.31 0.75
CA GLU A 30 -15.51 14.89 0.95
C GLU A 30 -15.52 13.44 1.45
N ILE A 31 -15.08 12.49 0.61
CA ILE A 31 -14.74 11.15 1.09
C ILE A 31 -13.46 11.29 1.91
N ARG A 32 -13.65 11.51 3.21
CA ARG A 32 -12.57 11.47 4.20
C ARG A 32 -12.05 10.04 4.26
N ILE A 33 -10.89 9.81 3.65
CA ILE A 33 -10.02 8.72 4.08
C ILE A 33 -9.63 9.03 5.53
N LEU A 34 -9.85 8.04 6.42
CA LEU A 34 -9.86 8.07 7.89
C LEU A 34 -11.21 8.51 8.51
N PRO A 35 -11.85 7.71 9.42
CA PRO A 35 -11.44 6.40 9.97
C PRO A 35 -12.45 5.26 9.67
N ALA A 36 -12.09 4.33 8.79
CA ALA A 36 -12.84 3.08 8.55
C ALA A 36 -12.37 1.91 9.46
N VAL A 37 -12.03 2.21 10.71
CA VAL A 37 -11.42 1.25 11.67
C VAL A 37 -12.27 1.07 12.94
N ILE A 38 -13.32 1.86 13.15
CA ILE A 38 -14.12 1.84 14.38
C ILE A 38 -15.62 1.77 14.07
N GLY A 39 -16.29 0.68 14.48
CA GLY A 39 -17.75 0.71 14.66
C GLY A 39 -18.57 -0.38 13.96
N ILE A 40 -18.22 -1.67 14.08
CA ILE A 40 -19.08 -2.78 13.63
C ILE A 40 -18.99 -3.95 14.63
N LEU A 41 -19.97 -4.87 14.57
CA LEU A 41 -20.32 -5.94 15.54
C LEU A 41 -21.14 -5.53 16.78
N LYS A 42 -22.46 -5.48 16.60
CA LYS A 42 -23.44 -5.88 17.63
C LYS A 42 -24.57 -6.68 16.97
N GLY A 43 -24.72 -7.97 17.30
CA GLY A 43 -25.93 -8.72 16.91
C GLY A 43 -25.78 -10.15 16.39
N ALA A 44 -24.65 -10.83 16.57
CA ALA A 44 -24.54 -12.28 16.34
C ALA A 44 -23.61 -12.93 17.38
N LYS A 45 -23.57 -14.27 17.45
CA LYS A 45 -22.78 -15.02 18.46
C LYS A 45 -21.26 -15.06 18.15
N PHE A 46 -20.72 -13.96 17.61
CA PHE A 46 -19.29 -13.70 17.44
C PHE A 46 -19.01 -12.26 17.88
N ARG A 47 -17.89 -12.06 18.58
CA ARG A 47 -17.44 -10.75 19.06
C ARG A 47 -15.97 -10.61 18.67
N ALA A 48 -15.60 -9.56 17.95
CA ALA A 48 -14.19 -9.28 17.72
C ALA A 48 -13.56 -8.85 19.06
N HIS A 49 -12.64 -9.68 19.52
CA HIS A 49 -11.54 -9.31 20.40
C HIS A 49 -10.28 -9.99 19.85
N VAL A 50 -9.13 -9.60 20.38
CA VAL A 50 -7.82 -10.16 20.06
C VAL A 50 -7.88 -11.70 20.08
N VAL A 51 -7.79 -12.28 18.89
CA VAL A 51 -7.16 -13.56 18.52
C VAL A 51 -7.12 -14.65 19.60
N GLU A 52 -7.96 -15.67 19.43
CA GLU A 52 -7.57 -17.07 19.66
C GLU A 52 -8.02 -17.91 18.43
N ASP A 53 -7.29 -18.99 18.17
CA ASP A 53 -7.26 -19.89 16.98
C ASP A 53 -8.54 -20.01 16.10
N PHE A 54 -8.47 -20.12 14.77
CA PHE A 54 -7.40 -20.57 13.84
C PHE A 54 -7.27 -19.57 12.65
N GLY A 55 -6.28 -19.59 11.74
CA GLY A 55 -5.11 -20.46 11.52
C GLY A 55 -5.12 -21.12 10.12
N PRO A 56 -3.97 -21.31 9.40
CA PRO A 56 -2.58 -21.03 9.80
C PRO A 56 -1.84 -19.93 8.99
N ARG A 57 -0.90 -19.25 9.66
CA ARG A 57 0.40 -18.77 9.11
C ARG A 57 0.49 -17.55 8.16
N VAL A 58 -0.15 -16.44 8.53
CA VAL A 58 0.47 -15.09 8.74
C VAL A 58 -0.67 -14.24 9.28
N VAL A 59 -0.39 -13.32 10.21
CA VAL A 59 -1.33 -12.23 10.48
C VAL A 59 -0.69 -10.90 10.21
N MET A 60 -1.42 -10.09 9.45
CA MET A 60 -1.19 -8.67 9.35
C MET A 60 -1.56 -8.10 10.72
N GLY A 61 -0.54 -7.85 11.56
CA GLY A 61 -0.75 -7.26 12.88
C GLY A 61 -1.47 -5.92 12.73
N GLU A 62 -2.28 -5.54 13.72
CA GLU A 62 -3.01 -4.28 13.68
C GLU A 62 -2.08 -3.12 13.30
N ALA A 63 -2.39 -2.46 12.19
CA ALA A 63 -1.65 -1.30 11.74
C ALA A 63 -1.71 -0.25 12.85
N LEU A 64 -0.53 0.15 13.33
CA LEU A 64 -0.41 1.21 14.31
C LEU A 64 -1.11 2.47 13.76
N TRP A 65 -1.85 3.15 14.65
CA TRP A 65 -2.41 4.51 14.52
C TRP A 65 -3.77 4.73 13.82
N ASN A 66 -4.82 4.86 14.63
CA ASN A 66 -5.59 6.12 14.71
C ASN A 66 -6.55 6.13 15.93
N ASN A 67 -6.20 6.87 16.99
CA ASN A 67 -7.17 7.33 18.00
C ASN A 67 -6.94 8.83 18.29
N PRO A 68 -7.80 9.73 17.81
CA PRO A 68 -7.61 11.18 17.91
C PRO A 68 -7.92 11.77 19.30
N SER A 69 -7.81 10.98 20.37
CA SER A 69 -8.13 11.39 21.75
C SER A 69 -7.00 11.16 22.77
N VAL A 70 -5.82 10.71 22.32
CA VAL A 70 -4.66 10.48 23.20
C VAL A 70 -3.46 11.28 22.72
N ASP A 71 -3.04 12.23 23.54
CA ASP A 71 -1.85 13.06 23.36
C ASP A 71 -0.59 12.19 23.59
N TYR A 72 -0.07 11.59 22.51
CA TYR A 72 1.02 10.63 22.60
C TYR A 72 2.38 11.32 22.45
N ASP A 73 3.22 11.20 23.49
CA ASP A 73 4.54 11.81 23.57
C ASP A 73 5.39 11.50 22.32
N ARG A 74 5.75 12.55 21.59
CA ARG A 74 6.45 12.57 20.28
C ARG A 74 7.86 11.95 20.30
N LYS A 75 8.28 11.35 21.42
CA LYS A 75 9.64 10.90 21.72
C LYS A 75 9.86 9.39 21.67
N GLN A 76 8.81 8.57 21.50
CA GLN A 76 8.97 7.12 21.42
C GLN A 76 8.81 6.63 19.97
N PRO A 77 9.85 6.03 19.35
CA PRO A 77 9.70 5.26 18.13
C PRO A 77 8.66 4.16 18.34
N SER A 78 7.85 3.90 17.32
CA SER A 78 6.85 2.83 17.43
C SER A 78 7.51 1.47 17.62
N ARG A 79 6.87 0.60 18.42
CA ARG A 79 7.44 -0.68 18.86
C ARG A 79 7.98 -1.55 17.73
N HIS A 80 7.30 -1.54 16.57
CA HIS A 80 7.74 -2.26 15.37
C HIS A 80 8.87 -1.56 14.62
N SER A 81 8.93 -0.23 14.56
CA SER A 81 10.04 0.48 13.89
C SER A 81 11.40 0.15 14.49
N ARG A 82 11.51 0.15 15.83
CA ARG A 82 12.76 -0.23 16.51
C ARG A 82 13.19 -1.64 16.11
N ARG A 83 12.29 -2.62 16.28
CA ARG A 83 12.54 -4.04 15.97
C ARG A 83 12.77 -4.32 14.49
N TYR A 84 12.18 -3.51 13.60
CA TYR A 84 12.39 -3.59 12.17
C TYR A 84 13.80 -3.11 11.80
N LEU A 85 14.29 -2.03 12.42
CA LEU A 85 15.63 -1.51 12.17
C LEU A 85 16.71 -2.39 12.78
N GLU A 86 16.53 -2.85 14.01
CA GLU A 86 17.43 -3.81 14.67
C GLU A 86 17.65 -5.08 13.82
N GLN A 87 16.66 -5.48 13.01
CA GLN A 87 16.75 -6.65 12.12
C GLN A 87 17.11 -6.32 10.66
N SER A 88 17.27 -5.04 10.29
CA SER A 88 17.54 -4.62 8.89
C SER A 88 18.74 -3.68 8.72
N ILE A 89 19.30 -3.13 9.80
CA ILE A 89 20.41 -2.16 9.75
C ILE A 89 21.69 -2.77 9.13
N ASP A 90 22.00 -4.03 9.47
CA ASP A 90 23.13 -4.78 8.90
C ASP A 90 22.83 -5.35 7.50
N HIS A 91 21.65 -5.05 6.94
CA HIS A 91 21.13 -5.58 5.68
C HIS A 91 20.70 -4.49 4.68
N PRO A 92 21.58 -3.51 4.35
CA PRO A 92 21.23 -2.40 3.46
C PRO A 92 20.81 -2.86 2.05
N GLU A 93 21.23 -4.06 1.61
CA GLU A 93 20.89 -4.65 0.32
C GLU A 93 19.38 -4.84 0.11
N ILE A 94 18.58 -4.97 1.17
CA ILE A 94 17.12 -5.11 1.04
C ILE A 94 16.47 -3.84 0.43
N TYR A 95 17.16 -2.70 0.49
CA TYR A 95 16.72 -1.43 -0.08
C TYR A 95 17.34 -1.14 -1.47
N ALA A 96 18.16 -2.04 -2.03
CA ALA A 96 18.92 -1.77 -3.26
C ALA A 96 18.04 -1.39 -4.47
N HIS A 97 16.81 -1.92 -4.54
CA HIS A 97 15.84 -1.61 -5.59
C HIS A 97 14.67 -0.69 -5.15
N MET A 98 14.83 0.01 -4.02
CA MET A 98 13.80 0.91 -3.47
C MET A 98 14.26 2.37 -3.53
N PRO A 99 13.38 3.35 -3.81
CA PRO A 99 13.78 4.76 -3.75
C PRO A 99 14.22 5.21 -2.35
N PRO A 100 13.49 4.94 -1.25
CA PRO A 100 13.94 5.30 0.10
C PRO A 100 14.76 4.16 0.76
N GLY A 101 15.34 4.44 1.92
CA GLY A 101 16.31 3.58 2.61
C GLY A 101 17.68 3.51 1.88
N PRO A 102 18.68 2.80 2.43
CA PRO A 102 18.73 2.32 3.80
C PRO A 102 18.66 3.48 4.80
N TYR A 103 18.39 3.17 6.07
CA TYR A 103 18.27 4.16 7.14
C TYR A 103 19.34 3.86 8.20
N LYS A 104 19.96 4.90 8.76
CA LYS A 104 21.08 4.78 9.70
C LYS A 104 20.67 4.36 11.12
N ASP A 105 19.44 4.71 11.53
CA ASP A 105 18.87 4.46 12.85
C ASP A 105 17.34 4.51 12.81
N VAL A 106 16.71 4.21 13.96
CA VAL A 106 15.25 4.15 14.11
C VAL A 106 14.64 5.55 13.92
N GLU A 107 15.32 6.58 14.41
CA GLU A 107 14.94 7.98 14.35
C GLU A 107 14.86 8.46 12.89
N GLU A 108 15.83 8.09 12.05
CA GLU A 108 15.79 8.40 10.62
C GLU A 108 14.67 7.66 9.88
N PHE A 109 14.42 6.39 10.21
CA PHE A 109 13.31 5.64 9.62
C PHE A 109 11.95 6.24 9.99
N GLU A 110 11.73 6.52 11.27
CA GLU A 110 10.50 7.17 11.75
C GLU A 110 10.33 8.55 11.10
N ALA A 111 11.38 9.37 11.04
CA ALA A 111 11.30 10.71 10.46
C ALA A 111 11.08 10.70 8.93
N LYS A 112 11.88 9.93 8.18
CA LYS A 112 11.86 9.97 6.70
C LYS A 112 10.75 9.10 6.10
N TYR A 113 10.55 7.89 6.63
CA TYR A 113 9.59 6.94 6.07
C TYR A 113 8.23 7.06 6.74
N ILE A 114 8.12 6.82 8.05
CA ILE A 114 6.82 6.75 8.73
C ILE A 114 6.14 8.13 8.71
N GLN A 115 6.80 9.18 9.22
CA GLN A 115 6.26 10.53 9.24
C GLN A 115 6.33 11.20 7.86
N GLY A 116 7.52 11.21 7.25
CA GLY A 116 7.80 11.95 6.02
C GLY A 116 7.28 11.33 4.71
N THR A 117 6.89 10.04 4.71
CA THR A 117 6.35 9.37 3.51
C THR A 117 4.96 8.78 3.73
N VAL A 118 4.71 8.10 4.85
CA VAL A 118 3.43 7.43 5.11
C VAL A 118 2.38 8.42 5.66
N TYR A 119 2.64 9.11 6.78
CA TYR A 119 1.64 10.00 7.39
C TYR A 119 1.44 11.32 6.62
N SER A 120 2.41 11.73 5.81
CA SER A 120 2.27 12.87 4.90
C SER A 120 1.30 12.62 3.75
N ASP A 121 0.96 11.36 3.44
CA ASP A 121 0.14 10.98 2.29
C ASP A 121 -1.01 10.05 2.70
N LYS A 122 -2.23 10.60 2.69
CA LYS A 122 -3.48 9.88 3.03
C LYS A 122 -3.81 8.72 2.07
N THR A 123 -3.10 8.57 0.95
CA THR A 123 -3.23 7.43 0.03
C THR A 123 -2.31 6.25 0.40
N LYS A 124 -1.59 6.34 1.52
CA LYS A 124 -0.68 5.30 2.02
C LYS A 124 -1.09 4.79 3.40
N THR A 125 -0.76 3.53 3.65
CA THR A 125 -0.75 2.93 4.99
C THR A 125 0.29 1.82 5.04
N VAL A 126 0.86 1.54 6.22
CA VAL A 126 1.90 0.53 6.43
C VAL A 126 1.43 -0.52 7.43
N PHE A 127 1.77 -1.77 7.15
CA PHE A 127 1.44 -2.94 7.96
C PHE A 127 2.72 -3.62 8.43
N ALA A 128 2.71 -4.09 9.68
CA ALA A 128 3.69 -5.05 10.17
C ALA A 128 3.30 -6.46 9.70
N ILE A 129 4.28 -7.21 9.16
CA ILE A 129 4.09 -8.61 8.77
C ILE A 129 4.48 -9.47 9.97
N ILE A 130 3.52 -10.15 10.60
CA ILE A 130 3.79 -11.02 11.76
C ILE A 130 3.70 -12.50 11.35
N ASP A 131 4.82 -13.20 11.52
CA ASP A 131 4.92 -14.65 11.32
C ASP A 131 4.65 -15.37 12.65
N ARG A 132 3.39 -15.82 12.79
CA ARG A 132 2.90 -16.60 13.94
C ARG A 132 3.54 -17.99 14.09
N THR A 133 4.36 -18.44 13.15
CA THR A 133 5.07 -19.73 13.28
C THR A 133 6.26 -19.67 14.20
N LYS A 134 6.79 -18.47 14.44
CA LYS A 134 8.01 -18.25 15.22
C LYS A 134 7.68 -17.47 16.47
N ALA A 135 8.36 -17.82 17.56
CA ALA A 135 8.30 -17.06 18.80
C ALA A 135 8.75 -15.61 18.55
N GLY A 136 8.00 -14.68 19.09
CA GLY A 136 8.29 -13.24 19.03
C GLY A 136 7.81 -12.57 20.32
N LEU A 137 7.25 -11.37 20.21
CA LEU A 137 6.61 -10.74 21.35
C LEU A 137 5.22 -11.31 21.57
N GLU A 138 4.84 -11.51 22.83
CA GLU A 138 3.53 -12.04 23.22
C GLU A 138 2.38 -11.17 22.68
N GLU A 139 2.52 -9.84 22.80
CA GLU A 139 1.62 -8.82 22.25
C GLU A 139 1.43 -8.86 20.72
N ASP A 140 2.36 -9.44 19.97
CA ASP A 140 2.23 -9.63 18.51
C ASP A 140 1.68 -11.01 18.13
N GLY A 141 1.70 -11.97 19.06
CA GLY A 141 1.35 -13.37 18.80
C GLY A 141 2.25 -14.05 17.75
N GLY A 142 3.49 -13.57 17.59
CA GLY A 142 4.43 -14.06 16.58
C GLY A 142 5.64 -13.15 16.38
N ALA A 143 6.53 -13.53 15.47
CA ALA A 143 7.73 -12.76 15.16
C ALA A 143 7.49 -11.70 14.07
N LEU A 144 7.99 -10.48 14.28
CA LEU A 144 8.02 -9.44 13.24
C LEU A 144 8.92 -9.89 12.08
N ALA A 145 8.30 -10.19 10.95
CA ALA A 145 8.92 -10.75 9.76
C ALA A 145 9.21 -9.72 8.65
N GLY A 146 8.70 -8.49 8.79
CA GLY A 146 8.88 -7.43 7.82
C GLY A 146 7.79 -6.37 7.88
N ILE A 147 7.76 -5.53 6.85
CA ILE A 147 6.76 -4.49 6.63
C ILE A 147 6.31 -4.48 5.17
N VAL A 148 5.11 -3.95 4.92
CA VAL A 148 4.54 -3.74 3.59
C VAL A 148 3.59 -2.56 3.65
N SER A 149 3.43 -1.83 2.55
CA SER A 149 2.47 -0.73 2.45
C SER A 149 1.43 -0.95 1.37
N TYR A 150 0.25 -0.39 1.60
CA TYR A 150 -0.55 0.12 0.49
C TYR A 150 -0.10 1.54 0.18
N THR A 151 -0.08 1.87 -1.10
CA THR A 151 0.26 3.21 -1.58
C THR A 151 -0.59 3.55 -2.81
N ASN A 152 -0.60 4.83 -3.18
CA ASN A 152 -1.27 5.33 -4.39
C ASN A 152 -2.76 4.94 -4.45
N ALA A 153 -3.41 4.78 -3.30
CA ALA A 153 -4.82 4.45 -3.20
C ALA A 153 -5.69 5.55 -3.82
N SER A 154 -6.61 5.15 -4.69
CA SER A 154 -7.53 6.03 -5.41
C SER A 154 -8.94 5.51 -5.32
N VAL A 155 -9.78 6.22 -4.54
CA VAL A 155 -11.21 5.90 -4.41
C VAL A 155 -11.93 6.05 -5.75
N ALA A 156 -11.65 7.13 -6.48
CA ALA A 156 -12.29 7.42 -7.77
C ALA A 156 -11.99 6.34 -8.85
N ASN A 157 -10.76 5.83 -8.87
CA ASN A 157 -10.35 4.78 -9.81
C ASN A 157 -10.49 3.36 -9.26
N GLN A 158 -10.94 3.22 -8.00
CA GLN A 158 -11.07 1.96 -7.25
C GLN A 158 -9.80 1.09 -7.36
N LEU A 159 -8.64 1.66 -7.02
CA LEU A 159 -7.36 0.96 -7.08
C LEU A 159 -6.40 1.36 -5.95
N LEU A 160 -5.37 0.53 -5.74
CA LEU A 160 -4.20 0.82 -4.90
C LEU A 160 -2.98 0.04 -5.40
N GLU A 161 -1.84 0.21 -4.77
CA GLU A 161 -0.60 -0.54 -5.04
C GLU A 161 -0.10 -1.25 -3.77
N ILE A 162 0.32 -2.52 -3.89
CA ILE A 162 1.15 -3.19 -2.86
C ILE A 162 2.59 -2.74 -3.08
N ALA A 163 3.14 -1.98 -2.13
CA ALA A 163 4.45 -1.36 -2.23
C ALA A 163 5.26 -1.54 -0.95
N PHE A 164 6.53 -1.11 -1.01
CA PHE A 164 7.50 -1.15 0.09
C PHE A 164 7.49 -2.47 0.90
N LEU A 165 7.31 -3.59 0.19
CA LEU A 165 7.35 -4.93 0.77
C LEU A 165 8.79 -5.28 1.09
N VAL A 166 9.17 -5.17 2.36
CA VAL A 166 10.45 -5.62 2.91
C VAL A 166 10.18 -6.79 3.82
N VAL A 167 10.61 -7.99 3.40
CA VAL A 167 10.68 -9.17 4.25
C VAL A 167 12.10 -9.28 4.81
N LEU A 168 12.21 -9.33 6.14
CA LEU A 168 13.49 -9.38 6.84
C LEU A 168 14.25 -10.68 6.49
N PRO A 169 15.60 -10.67 6.45
CA PRO A 169 16.39 -11.79 5.91
C PRO A 169 16.04 -13.17 6.49
N ALA A 170 15.80 -13.26 7.80
CA ALA A 170 15.43 -14.50 8.49
C ALA A 170 14.05 -15.09 8.07
N PHE A 171 13.29 -14.37 7.24
CA PHE A 171 11.97 -14.74 6.72
C PHE A 171 11.91 -14.75 5.19
N GLN A 172 12.99 -14.38 4.50
CA GLN A 172 13.06 -14.47 3.04
C GLN A 172 13.09 -15.94 2.59
N ARG A 173 12.54 -16.21 1.39
CA ARG A 173 12.40 -17.57 0.82
C ARG A 173 11.52 -18.52 1.68
N THR A 174 10.67 -17.99 2.56
CA THR A 174 9.69 -18.74 3.36
C THR A 174 8.25 -18.51 2.86
N HIS A 175 7.25 -18.98 3.61
CA HIS A 175 5.82 -18.73 3.39
C HIS A 175 5.45 -17.23 3.43
N VAL A 176 6.20 -16.42 4.18
CA VAL A 176 5.86 -15.04 4.58
C VAL A 176 5.49 -14.14 3.40
N THR A 177 6.33 -14.03 2.37
CA THR A 177 6.04 -13.19 1.19
C THR A 177 4.73 -13.60 0.50
N THR A 178 4.49 -14.91 0.38
CA THR A 178 3.31 -15.46 -0.31
C THR A 178 2.04 -15.12 0.46
N HIS A 179 2.06 -15.28 1.79
CA HIS A 179 0.89 -15.02 2.63
C HIS A 179 0.63 -13.52 2.80
N ALA A 180 1.66 -12.71 3.06
CA ALA A 180 1.49 -11.26 3.20
C ALA A 180 0.87 -10.63 1.93
N VAL A 181 1.35 -11.02 0.74
CA VAL A 181 0.75 -10.53 -0.52
C VAL A 181 -0.63 -11.15 -0.77
N GLY A 182 -0.83 -12.43 -0.47
CA GLY A 182 -2.13 -13.09 -0.66
C GLY A 182 -3.25 -12.51 0.21
N LEU A 183 -2.97 -12.23 1.48
CA LEU A 183 -3.90 -11.58 2.42
C LEU A 183 -4.23 -10.14 1.99
N LEU A 184 -3.24 -9.38 1.51
CA LEU A 184 -3.48 -8.05 0.95
C LEU A 184 -4.34 -8.14 -0.33
N LEU A 185 -4.04 -9.05 -1.25
CA LEU A 185 -4.86 -9.24 -2.46
C LEU A 185 -6.31 -9.60 -2.13
N GLN A 186 -6.54 -10.52 -1.18
CA GLN A 186 -7.87 -10.83 -0.66
C GLN A 186 -8.54 -9.58 -0.10
N TYR A 187 -7.89 -8.85 0.81
CA TYR A 187 -8.48 -7.66 1.42
C TYR A 187 -8.74 -6.53 0.40
N ALA A 188 -7.93 -6.37 -0.65
CA ALA A 188 -8.13 -5.34 -1.66
C ALA A 188 -9.23 -5.69 -2.68
N LEU A 189 -9.27 -6.94 -3.16
CA LEU A 189 -10.07 -7.35 -4.32
C LEU A 189 -11.34 -8.11 -3.96
N ASP A 190 -11.44 -8.74 -2.79
CA ASP A 190 -12.68 -9.38 -2.38
C ASP A 190 -13.80 -8.33 -2.18
N ALA A 191 -15.03 -8.73 -2.52
CA ALA A 191 -16.20 -7.89 -2.33
C ALA A 191 -16.41 -7.56 -0.82
N PRO A 192 -16.95 -6.37 -0.50
CA PRO A 192 -17.41 -6.07 0.86
C PRO A 192 -18.55 -7.02 1.26
N ASP A 193 -18.56 -7.49 2.51
CA ASP A 193 -19.73 -8.22 3.04
C ASP A 193 -20.85 -7.21 3.35
N CYS A 194 -22.00 -7.39 2.71
CA CYS A 194 -23.16 -6.50 2.85
C CYS A 194 -23.90 -6.65 4.18
N ASN A 195 -23.62 -7.71 4.95
CA ASN A 195 -24.24 -7.98 6.26
C ASN A 195 -23.33 -7.60 7.43
N ASP A 196 -22.02 -7.56 7.21
CA ASP A 196 -21.02 -7.28 8.22
C ASP A 196 -19.80 -6.57 7.59
N PRO A 197 -19.74 -5.23 7.56
CA PRO A 197 -18.68 -4.54 6.84
C PRO A 197 -17.28 -4.64 7.49
N GLN A 198 -17.10 -5.44 8.55
CA GLN A 198 -15.78 -5.87 9.07
C GLN A 198 -15.29 -7.14 8.35
N LYS A 199 -16.15 -7.78 7.56
CA LYS A 199 -15.87 -8.96 6.75
C LYS A 199 -15.86 -8.59 5.26
N GLY A 200 -15.24 -9.47 4.47
CA GLY A 200 -14.98 -9.20 3.06
C GLY A 200 -13.79 -8.28 2.85
N GLY A 201 -13.67 -7.76 1.63
CA GLY A 201 -12.61 -6.84 1.22
C GLY A 201 -13.12 -5.47 0.81
N LEU A 202 -12.25 -4.69 0.19
CA LEU A 202 -12.51 -3.34 -0.28
C LEU A 202 -13.27 -3.29 -1.63
N GLY A 203 -13.40 -4.40 -2.34
CA GLY A 203 -14.05 -4.48 -3.65
C GLY A 203 -13.40 -3.59 -4.73
N LEU A 204 -12.07 -3.42 -4.68
CA LEU A 204 -11.35 -2.59 -5.63
C LEU A 204 -11.28 -3.26 -7.01
N ARG A 205 -11.27 -2.45 -8.06
CA ARG A 205 -11.14 -2.93 -9.45
C ARG A 205 -9.76 -3.45 -9.77
N LYS A 206 -8.72 -2.95 -9.11
CA LYS A 206 -7.33 -3.23 -9.47
C LYS A 206 -6.35 -3.06 -8.31
N VAL A 207 -5.41 -3.99 -8.20
CA VAL A 207 -4.18 -3.83 -7.41
C VAL A 207 -3.00 -3.70 -8.35
N LEU A 208 -2.11 -2.75 -8.05
CA LEU A 208 -0.87 -2.50 -8.76
C LEU A 208 0.32 -3.11 -8.01
N TRP A 209 1.38 -3.41 -8.76
CA TRP A 209 2.70 -3.73 -8.23
C TRP A 209 3.77 -3.08 -9.11
N GLN A 210 4.63 -2.25 -8.51
CA GLN A 210 5.72 -1.58 -9.23
C GLN A 210 7.08 -2.08 -8.77
N THR A 211 7.99 -2.35 -9.70
CA THR A 211 9.36 -2.72 -9.34
C THR A 211 10.38 -2.32 -10.39
N GLY A 212 11.67 -2.27 -10.03
CA GLY A 212 12.74 -1.94 -10.97
C GLY A 212 12.92 -3.05 -12.03
N THR A 213 13.30 -2.68 -13.25
CA THR A 213 13.62 -3.67 -14.30
C THR A 213 14.71 -4.66 -13.89
N THR A 214 15.66 -4.25 -13.05
CA THR A 214 16.72 -5.10 -12.48
C THR A 214 16.27 -6.00 -11.34
N ASN A 215 15.15 -5.70 -10.67
CA ASN A 215 14.67 -6.47 -9.51
C ASN A 215 13.99 -7.77 -9.93
N ALA A 216 14.79 -8.75 -10.37
CA ALA A 216 14.31 -10.03 -10.86
C ALA A 216 13.43 -10.77 -9.84
N ALA A 217 13.78 -10.71 -8.55
CA ALA A 217 13.03 -11.35 -7.47
C ALA A 217 11.62 -10.75 -7.30
N SER A 218 11.48 -9.43 -7.25
CA SER A 218 10.18 -8.75 -7.13
C SER A 218 9.30 -8.97 -8.36
N ARG A 219 9.86 -8.96 -9.58
CA ARG A 219 9.13 -9.31 -10.80
C ARG A 219 8.64 -10.76 -10.78
N ALA A 220 9.45 -11.69 -10.26
CA ALA A 220 9.06 -13.09 -10.10
C ALA A 220 7.94 -13.25 -9.07
N THR A 221 7.99 -12.51 -7.96
CA THR A 221 6.91 -12.47 -6.96
C THR A 221 5.60 -11.94 -7.56
N ALA A 222 5.62 -10.83 -8.31
CA ALA A 222 4.43 -10.29 -8.97
C ALA A 222 3.76 -11.34 -9.86
N LYS A 223 4.52 -11.98 -10.77
CA LYS A 223 4.02 -13.06 -11.63
C LYS A 223 3.54 -14.28 -10.84
N LYS A 224 4.26 -14.69 -9.78
CA LYS A 224 3.85 -15.79 -8.89
C LYS A 224 2.47 -15.50 -8.26
N MET A 225 2.22 -14.26 -7.87
CA MET A 225 0.97 -13.84 -7.22
C MET A 225 -0.13 -13.45 -8.22
N GLY A 226 0.06 -13.72 -9.52
CA GLY A 226 -0.99 -13.56 -10.54
C GLY A 226 -1.09 -12.17 -11.16
N PHE A 227 -0.15 -11.27 -10.88
CA PHE A 227 -0.12 -9.98 -11.56
C PHE A 227 0.40 -10.10 -13.00
N GLU A 228 -0.27 -9.47 -13.95
CA GLU A 228 0.19 -9.35 -15.34
C GLU A 228 1.07 -8.12 -15.53
N GLN A 229 2.02 -8.20 -16.46
CA GLN A 229 2.90 -7.08 -16.78
C GLN A 229 2.24 -6.16 -17.82
N GLU A 230 1.97 -4.91 -17.43
CA GLU A 230 1.26 -3.94 -18.28
C GLU A 230 2.21 -3.05 -19.08
N GLY A 231 3.42 -2.79 -18.57
CA GLY A 231 4.38 -1.93 -19.27
C GLY A 231 5.69 -1.71 -18.54
N ILE A 232 6.58 -0.96 -19.20
CA ILE A 232 7.87 -0.50 -18.63
C ILE A 232 7.98 1.01 -18.83
N LEU A 233 8.00 1.74 -17.72
CA LEU A 233 8.29 3.17 -17.68
C LEU A 233 9.81 3.36 -17.64
N ARG A 234 10.37 3.84 -18.75
CA ARG A 234 11.80 4.14 -18.88
C ARG A 234 12.13 5.43 -18.13
N TRP A 235 13.20 5.43 -17.32
CA TRP A 235 13.61 6.58 -16.50
C TRP A 235 12.49 7.09 -15.55
N ASP A 236 11.69 6.17 -14.99
CA ASP A 236 10.57 6.46 -14.09
C ASP A 236 11.01 7.14 -12.78
N ARG A 237 12.15 6.72 -12.20
CA ARG A 237 12.64 7.29 -10.92
C ARG A 237 14.14 7.53 -10.93
N VAL A 238 14.54 8.45 -10.08
CA VAL A 238 15.94 8.69 -9.70
C VAL A 238 16.16 8.08 -8.31
N TYR A 239 17.26 7.37 -8.15
CA TYR A 239 17.83 7.05 -6.85
C TYR A 239 18.89 8.10 -6.54
N TYR A 240 18.62 8.95 -5.54
CA TYR A 240 19.54 9.97 -5.05
C TYR A 240 20.61 9.34 -4.14
N ASP A 241 21.83 9.88 -4.19
CA ASP A 241 23.03 9.36 -3.49
C ASP A 241 23.15 7.82 -3.53
N ALA A 242 22.82 7.26 -4.70
CA ALA A 242 22.65 5.85 -4.97
C ALA A 242 23.94 5.03 -4.85
N VAL A 243 25.09 5.63 -5.18
CA VAL A 243 26.41 4.97 -5.13
C VAL A 243 26.78 4.59 -3.68
N PRO A 244 26.87 5.51 -2.70
CA PRO A 244 27.14 5.14 -1.31
C PRO A 244 26.02 4.27 -0.69
N MET A 245 24.78 4.41 -1.16
CA MET A 245 23.64 3.57 -0.74
C MET A 245 23.56 2.20 -1.43
N LYS A 246 24.52 1.85 -2.30
CA LYS A 246 24.58 0.57 -3.06
C LYS A 246 23.27 0.23 -3.81
N LYS A 247 22.62 1.24 -4.40
CA LYS A 247 21.38 1.07 -5.17
C LYS A 247 21.66 0.48 -6.55
N GLU A 248 20.71 -0.29 -7.08
CA GLU A 248 20.82 -0.88 -8.41
C GLU A 248 20.21 0.02 -9.52
N SER A 249 21.07 0.52 -10.40
CA SER A 249 20.69 1.26 -11.62
C SER A 249 19.90 0.40 -12.62
N ASN A 250 19.19 1.06 -13.55
CA ASN A 250 18.67 0.46 -14.78
C ASN A 250 19.76 0.05 -15.80
N GLY A 251 21.03 0.25 -15.48
CA GLY A 251 22.18 -0.17 -16.28
C GLY A 251 22.46 0.69 -17.51
N ARG A 252 21.85 1.88 -17.61
CA ARG A 252 22.01 2.79 -18.76
C ARG A 252 23.07 3.87 -18.49
N ARG A 253 23.68 4.37 -19.57
CA ARG A 253 24.56 5.56 -19.53
C ARG A 253 23.74 6.76 -19.02
N MET A 254 24.25 7.45 -18.01
CA MET A 254 23.70 8.72 -17.53
C MET A 254 23.90 9.84 -18.56
N PRO A 255 23.02 10.85 -18.61
CA PRO A 255 23.27 12.07 -19.39
C PRO A 255 24.57 12.77 -18.94
N GLU A 256 25.24 13.46 -19.85
CA GLU A 256 26.53 14.14 -19.59
C GLU A 256 26.43 15.31 -18.57
N HIS A 257 25.20 15.76 -18.29
CA HIS A 257 24.88 16.76 -17.26
C HIS A 257 24.28 16.15 -15.98
N GLY A 258 24.25 14.82 -15.85
CA GLY A 258 23.74 14.13 -14.67
C GLY A 258 24.77 14.04 -13.54
N ASP A 259 24.32 14.15 -12.29
CA ASP A 259 25.16 13.87 -11.13
C ASP A 259 25.46 12.36 -11.05
N GLU A 260 26.74 11.99 -11.10
CA GLU A 260 27.21 10.59 -11.08
C GLU A 260 26.86 9.85 -9.78
N ARG A 261 26.52 10.57 -8.71
CA ARG A 261 26.02 9.97 -7.46
C ARG A 261 24.60 9.44 -7.59
N HIS A 262 23.87 9.78 -8.66
CA HIS A 262 22.48 9.41 -8.86
C HIS A 262 22.33 8.33 -9.94
N LEU A 263 21.42 7.38 -9.74
CA LEU A 263 21.17 6.30 -10.69
C LEU A 263 19.72 6.33 -11.18
N GLY A 264 19.51 6.04 -12.46
CA GLY A 264 18.18 5.92 -13.05
C GLY A 264 17.54 4.56 -12.76
N ARG A 265 16.22 4.54 -12.56
CA ARG A 265 15.39 3.34 -12.46
C ARG A 265 14.37 3.34 -13.59
N ASP A 266 14.31 2.24 -14.34
CA ASP A 266 13.13 1.91 -15.14
C ASP A 266 12.16 1.09 -14.27
N THR A 267 10.88 1.44 -14.28
CA THR A 267 9.85 0.70 -13.53
C THR A 267 9.08 -0.23 -14.43
N VAL A 268 9.03 -1.51 -14.07
CA VAL A 268 8.03 -2.46 -14.59
C VAL A 268 6.75 -2.27 -13.81
N PHE A 269 5.66 -2.00 -14.53
CA PHE A 269 4.30 -1.91 -14.01
C PHE A 269 3.60 -3.25 -14.17
N PHE A 270 2.98 -3.71 -13.09
CA PHE A 270 2.10 -4.86 -13.10
C PHE A 270 0.72 -4.50 -12.53
N GLY A 271 -0.31 -5.18 -13.02
CA GLY A 271 -1.69 -5.06 -12.56
C GLY A 271 -2.32 -6.42 -12.29
N LEU A 272 -3.27 -6.45 -11.37
CA LEU A 272 -4.19 -7.56 -11.15
C LEU A 272 -5.59 -6.97 -10.97
N CYS A 273 -6.49 -7.30 -11.89
CA CYS A 273 -7.85 -6.78 -11.94
C CYS A 273 -8.86 -7.70 -11.23
N TRP A 274 -9.98 -7.12 -10.81
CA TRP A 274 -11.04 -7.80 -10.05
C TRP A 274 -11.69 -8.97 -10.83
N ASP A 275 -11.83 -8.83 -12.14
CA ASP A 275 -12.38 -9.84 -13.04
C ASP A 275 -11.46 -11.07 -13.11
N GLU A 276 -10.16 -10.84 -13.33
CA GLU A 276 -9.15 -11.92 -13.27
C GLU A 276 -9.05 -12.57 -11.88
N TRP A 277 -9.26 -11.79 -10.81
CA TRP A 277 -9.28 -12.28 -9.43
C TRP A 277 -10.43 -13.27 -9.22
N HIS A 278 -11.63 -12.96 -9.68
CA HIS A 278 -12.78 -13.85 -9.62
C HIS A 278 -12.68 -15.03 -10.60
N ASP A 279 -12.09 -14.84 -11.79
CA ASP A 279 -11.88 -15.87 -12.83
C ASP A 279 -10.65 -16.77 -12.55
N GLY A 280 -10.46 -17.15 -11.29
CA GLY A 280 -9.49 -18.18 -10.89
C GLY A 280 -8.20 -17.69 -10.22
N LYS A 281 -7.80 -16.42 -10.36
CA LYS A 281 -6.55 -15.96 -9.73
C LYS A 281 -6.63 -15.94 -8.21
N LYS A 282 -7.81 -15.73 -7.61
CA LYS A 282 -8.05 -15.91 -6.17
C LYS A 282 -7.70 -17.32 -5.71
N GLN A 283 -8.24 -18.33 -6.40
CA GLN A 283 -8.04 -19.74 -6.09
C GLN A 283 -6.58 -20.14 -6.29
N MET A 284 -5.93 -19.65 -7.35
CA MET A 284 -4.48 -19.85 -7.56
C MET A 284 -3.66 -19.25 -6.41
N VAL A 285 -3.95 -18.03 -5.97
CA VAL A 285 -3.24 -17.39 -4.84
C VAL A 285 -3.49 -18.14 -3.54
N GLN A 286 -4.72 -18.57 -3.28
CA GLN A 286 -5.08 -19.37 -2.12
C GLN A 286 -4.32 -20.71 -2.08
N GLN A 287 -4.31 -21.47 -3.18
CA GLN A 287 -3.54 -22.72 -3.30
C GLN A 287 -2.04 -22.52 -3.03
N ARG A 288 -1.48 -21.37 -3.43
CA ARG A 288 -0.07 -21.02 -3.16
C ARG A 288 0.20 -20.69 -1.71
N MET A 289 -0.78 -20.19 -0.96
CA MET A 289 -0.71 -20.02 0.49
C MET A 289 -0.78 -21.40 1.16
N GLU A 290 -1.81 -22.18 0.81
CA GLU A 290 -2.08 -23.52 1.33
C GLU A 290 -0.91 -24.51 1.16
N HIS A 291 -0.11 -24.37 0.10
CA HIS A 291 1.07 -25.18 -0.13
C HIS A 291 2.13 -25.13 1.00
N PHE A 292 2.20 -24.05 1.79
CA PHE A 292 3.11 -23.96 2.95
C PHE A 292 2.50 -24.46 4.27
N LEU A 293 1.30 -25.06 4.21
CA LEU A 293 0.59 -25.63 5.34
C LEU A 293 0.70 -27.17 5.39
N GLN A 294 1.30 -27.75 4.35
CA GLN A 294 1.58 -29.18 4.16
C GLN A 294 3.02 -29.50 4.57
#